data_AF-A0A512PNM1-F1
#
_entry.id   AF-A0A512PNM1-F1
#
_cell.length_a   1.000
_cell.length_b   1.000
_cell.length_c   1.000
_cell.angle_alpha   90.00
_cell.angle_beta   90.00
_cell.angle_gamma   90.00
#
_symmetry.space_group_name_H-M   'P 1'
#
loop_
_entity.id
_entity.type
_entity.pdbx_description
1 polymer ?
#
loop_
_entity_poly.entity_id
_entity_poly.type
_entity_poly.pdbx_seq_one_letter_code
_entity_poly.pdbx_strand_id
1 'polypeptide(L)'
;MKASFQATFREKSRHMSFVALCIGLLFSVVLMIPNGSGVMRAIIINPATYAQANNASWSAISVAFMMGFFLPLIGAAFLRNAIRLDRDNGTMTLFLTSRFARFKYTAGKFFSNLCLMLIFWGIVLTFSLIGTLVKYQGNGFNLVQFFLPFLILLPGIIFVSALTLVTETLPGLRGRIGTAAVIIFLVLLYTSDANFQQAPSPIQHIFNVSGTDYLITNIKQAVMQSSGHQLTLLKIIGASTSTQYTGHQNLVFSPLRLTETDLLAMGTLILISCGLVYVAGLLLERRPLTPLKLIHWKVHLPVNILKAGSQSQFYLSFRLLTGGVTNYWLSIILLIWLWNWLTPYQGLTQFAFPILFLTAMPLFAELGAGEVQSGVYQWLQTLPNGHRRQTVREILIGSALSVALALPALIKAPTLMVSLALLVWSLQLPVLAQLLGRLTASKRPIQLLMVVFFYLYLNGAPLLSFNQTELVLPTLIYLIILIFALVLLLIPKISFGRKYANY
;
A
#
# COMPACT_ATOMS: atom_id res chain seq x y z
N MET A 1 -19.09 -15.44 -18.90
CA MET A 1 -17.81 -14.73 -19.05
C MET A 1 -18.01 -13.22 -19.14
N LYS A 2 -18.51 -12.67 -20.27
CA LYS A 2 -18.70 -11.21 -20.47
C LYS A 2 -19.47 -10.52 -19.32
N ALA A 3 -20.60 -11.06 -18.90
CA ALA A 3 -21.40 -10.49 -17.81
C ALA A 3 -20.64 -10.46 -16.47
N SER A 4 -19.99 -11.57 -16.11
CA SER A 4 -19.18 -11.66 -14.87
C SER A 4 -17.99 -10.69 -14.89
N PHE A 5 -17.35 -10.51 -16.04
CA PHE A 5 -16.30 -9.52 -16.24
C PHE A 5 -16.83 -8.10 -15.99
N GLN A 6 -17.90 -7.71 -16.70
CA GLN A 6 -18.45 -6.36 -16.63
C GLN A 6 -18.96 -6.00 -15.24
N ALA A 7 -19.62 -6.93 -14.55
CA ALA A 7 -20.13 -6.70 -13.21
C ALA A 7 -19.00 -6.40 -12.23
N THR A 8 -18.00 -7.29 -12.17
CA THR A 8 -16.86 -7.17 -11.23
C THR A 8 -16.01 -5.93 -11.53
N PHE A 9 -15.78 -5.65 -12.82
CA PHE A 9 -15.00 -4.49 -13.24
C PHE A 9 -15.68 -3.19 -12.83
N ARG A 10 -16.98 -3.04 -13.16
CA ARG A 10 -17.75 -1.84 -12.82
C ARG A 10 -17.92 -1.65 -11.32
N GLU A 11 -18.07 -2.74 -10.59
CA GLU A 11 -18.15 -2.69 -9.14
C GLU A 11 -16.85 -2.14 -8.55
N LYS A 12 -15.70 -2.73 -8.90
CA LYS A 12 -14.39 -2.28 -8.40
C LYS A 12 -13.99 -0.89 -8.87
N SER A 13 -14.25 -0.53 -10.12
CA SER A 13 -13.87 0.77 -10.69
C SER A 13 -14.66 1.94 -10.09
N ARG A 14 -15.85 1.69 -9.53
CA ARG A 14 -16.72 2.71 -8.91
C ARG A 14 -16.44 2.94 -7.43
N HIS A 15 -15.62 2.10 -6.80
CA HIS A 15 -15.25 2.31 -5.39
C HIS A 15 -14.25 3.46 -5.26
N MET A 16 -14.40 4.26 -4.20
CA MET A 16 -13.47 5.36 -3.89
C MET A 16 -12.03 4.89 -3.71
N SER A 17 -11.82 3.64 -3.29
CA SER A 17 -10.49 3.03 -3.19
C SER A 17 -9.79 2.92 -4.54
N PHE A 18 -10.52 2.67 -5.64
CA PHE A 18 -9.93 2.62 -6.97
C PHE A 18 -9.40 3.99 -7.39
N VAL A 19 -10.21 5.04 -7.20
CA VAL A 19 -9.80 6.42 -7.51
C VAL A 19 -8.64 6.87 -6.61
N ALA A 20 -8.71 6.59 -5.30
CA ALA A 20 -7.64 6.90 -4.37
C ALA A 20 -6.32 6.21 -4.73
N LEU A 21 -6.37 4.94 -5.17
CA LEU A 21 -5.20 4.22 -5.67
C LEU A 21 -4.65 4.84 -6.96
N CYS A 22 -5.52 5.22 -7.90
CA CYS A 22 -5.09 5.91 -9.12
C CYS A 22 -4.34 7.21 -8.78
N ILE A 23 -4.90 8.05 -7.91
CA ILE A 23 -4.26 9.29 -7.45
C ILE A 23 -2.94 9.00 -6.71
N GLY A 24 -2.93 7.98 -5.84
CA GLY A 24 -1.72 7.56 -5.14
C GLY A 24 -0.61 7.09 -6.08
N LEU A 25 -0.95 6.36 -7.14
CA LEU A 25 0.01 5.95 -8.18
C LEU A 25 0.56 7.15 -8.94
N LEU A 26 -0.29 8.10 -9.34
CA LEU A 26 0.14 9.35 -9.99
C LEU A 26 1.17 10.10 -9.14
N PHE A 27 0.86 10.28 -7.85
CA PHE A 27 1.77 10.93 -6.90
C PHE A 27 3.06 10.13 -6.69
N SER A 28 2.95 8.81 -6.61
CA SER A 28 4.11 7.93 -6.44
C SER A 28 5.08 8.03 -7.63
N VAL A 29 4.59 8.10 -8.86
CA VAL A 29 5.45 8.24 -10.05
C VAL A 29 6.31 9.50 -9.98
N VAL A 30 5.75 10.63 -9.53
CA VAL A 30 6.50 11.88 -9.36
C VAL A 30 7.66 11.71 -8.39
N LEU A 31 7.46 10.97 -7.30
CA LEU A 31 8.52 10.67 -6.31
C LEU A 31 9.57 9.68 -6.84
N MET A 32 9.19 8.78 -7.75
CA MET A 32 10.05 7.73 -8.29
C MET A 32 10.92 8.20 -9.46
N ILE A 33 10.59 9.33 -10.08
CA ILE A 33 11.45 9.97 -11.08
C ILE A 33 12.71 10.48 -10.35
N PRO A 34 13.90 9.94 -10.67
CA PRO A 34 15.09 10.15 -9.87
C PRO A 34 15.59 11.58 -10.03
N ASN A 35 15.88 12.29 -8.94
CA ASN A 35 16.48 13.64 -8.97
C ASN A 35 17.99 13.57 -8.75
N GLY A 36 18.75 14.36 -9.52
CA GLY A 36 20.22 14.41 -9.41
C GLY A 36 20.70 15.20 -8.20
N SER A 37 19.84 16.04 -7.62
CA SER A 37 20.04 16.80 -6.39
C SER A 37 18.89 16.53 -5.42
N GLY A 38 19.19 16.52 -4.11
CA GLY A 38 18.21 16.29 -3.05
C GLY A 38 18.59 15.16 -2.08
N VAL A 39 17.94 15.18 -0.91
CA VAL A 39 18.18 14.24 0.20
C VAL A 39 17.72 12.83 -0.16
N MET A 40 16.76 12.67 -1.08
CA MET A 40 16.24 11.38 -1.50
C MET A 40 16.49 11.11 -2.96
N ARG A 41 17.06 9.93 -3.24
CA ARG A 41 17.29 9.45 -4.60
C ARG A 41 16.59 8.12 -4.78
N ALA A 42 15.85 8.02 -5.88
CA ALA A 42 15.05 6.85 -6.19
C ALA A 42 15.95 5.62 -6.51
N ILE A 43 17.06 5.83 -7.19
CA ILE A 43 18.07 4.80 -7.41
C ILE A 43 19.47 5.40 -7.25
N ILE A 44 20.38 4.63 -6.65
CA ILE A 44 21.79 5.01 -6.44
C ILE A 44 22.67 3.90 -6.97
N ILE A 45 23.54 4.23 -7.93
CA ILE A 45 24.44 3.29 -8.59
C ILE A 45 25.86 3.86 -8.50
N ASN A 46 26.79 3.11 -7.91
CA ASN A 46 28.21 3.48 -7.75
C ASN A 46 28.44 5.01 -7.59
N PRO A 47 27.98 5.59 -6.46
CA PRO A 47 27.85 7.05 -6.29
C PRO A 47 29.17 7.83 -6.33
N ALA A 48 30.30 7.15 -6.09
CA ALA A 48 31.64 7.73 -6.20
C ALA A 48 32.09 7.92 -7.67
N THR A 49 31.48 7.19 -8.60
CA THR A 49 31.89 7.13 -10.01
C THR A 49 30.93 7.89 -10.91
N TYR A 50 29.62 7.65 -10.76
CA TYR A 50 28.62 8.19 -11.68
C TYR A 50 27.81 9.36 -11.12
N ALA A 51 27.55 10.33 -11.99
CA ALA A 51 26.54 11.36 -11.75
C ALA A 51 25.15 10.73 -11.78
N GLN A 52 24.39 10.90 -10.69
CA GLN A 52 23.08 10.27 -10.55
C GLN A 52 22.01 11.06 -11.32
N ALA A 53 21.12 10.34 -12.02
CA ALA A 53 19.91 10.89 -12.65
C ALA A 53 20.13 12.05 -13.64
N ASN A 54 21.27 12.05 -14.32
CA ASN A 54 21.70 13.08 -15.27
C ASN A 54 21.02 13.02 -16.64
N ASN A 55 20.34 11.93 -16.99
CA ASN A 55 19.70 11.76 -18.29
C ASN A 55 18.38 10.97 -18.21
N ALA A 56 17.62 11.00 -19.30
CA ALA A 56 16.29 10.40 -19.38
C ALA A 56 16.26 8.88 -19.20
N SER A 57 17.37 8.16 -19.45
CA SER A 57 17.40 6.69 -19.33
C SER A 57 17.20 6.20 -17.89
N TRP A 58 17.56 7.04 -16.91
CA TRP A 58 17.41 6.72 -15.49
C TRP A 58 15.94 6.69 -15.05
N SER A 59 15.06 7.47 -15.67
CA SER A 59 13.68 7.59 -15.20
C SER A 59 12.90 6.29 -15.42
N ALA A 60 12.96 5.70 -16.61
CA ALA A 60 12.24 4.48 -16.95
C ALA A 60 12.68 3.31 -16.05
N ILE A 61 13.99 3.14 -15.87
CA ILE A 61 14.54 2.09 -15.01
C ILE A 61 14.14 2.32 -13.56
N SER A 62 14.29 3.54 -13.04
CA SER A 62 13.93 3.86 -11.65
C SER A 62 12.46 3.60 -11.35
N VAL A 63 11.55 4.12 -12.18
CA VAL A 63 10.11 3.95 -11.98
C VAL A 63 9.70 2.49 -12.16
N ALA A 64 10.20 1.80 -13.19
CA ALA A 64 9.89 0.39 -13.42
C ALA A 64 10.40 -0.51 -12.28
N PHE A 65 11.61 -0.25 -11.76
CA PHE A 65 12.16 -1.02 -10.64
C PHE A 65 11.28 -0.89 -9.39
N MET A 66 10.89 0.34 -9.04
CA MET A 66 10.05 0.56 -7.87
C MET A 66 8.64 0.05 -8.05
N MET A 67 8.02 0.32 -9.20
CA MET A 67 6.66 -0.15 -9.44
C MET A 67 6.60 -1.66 -9.65
N GLY A 68 7.68 -2.29 -10.14
CA GLY A 68 7.80 -3.75 -10.14
C GLY A 68 7.66 -4.35 -8.75
N PHE A 69 8.14 -3.66 -7.71
CA PHE A 69 7.96 -4.09 -6.32
C PHE A 69 6.57 -3.73 -5.77
N PHE A 70 6.17 -2.45 -5.85
CA PHE A 70 4.97 -1.97 -5.17
C PHE A 70 3.66 -2.33 -5.86
N LEU A 71 3.63 -2.30 -7.20
CA LEU A 71 2.40 -2.48 -7.96
C LEU A 71 1.80 -3.89 -7.76
N PRO A 72 2.58 -4.99 -7.80
CA PRO A 72 2.09 -6.32 -7.42
C PRO A 72 1.49 -6.39 -6.01
N LEU A 73 2.12 -5.74 -5.01
CA LEU A 73 1.70 -5.81 -3.62
C LEU A 73 0.39 -5.05 -3.38
N ILE A 74 0.33 -3.80 -3.83
CA ILE A 74 -0.86 -2.94 -3.75
C ILE A 74 -1.99 -3.54 -4.58
N GLY A 75 -1.65 -3.99 -5.78
CA GLY A 75 -2.54 -4.69 -6.70
C GLY A 75 -3.13 -5.93 -6.07
N ALA A 76 -2.31 -6.80 -5.49
CA ALA A 76 -2.78 -8.01 -4.84
C ALA A 76 -3.80 -7.72 -3.74
N ALA A 77 -3.54 -6.73 -2.89
CA ALA A 77 -4.45 -6.31 -1.83
C ALA A 77 -5.79 -5.77 -2.38
N PHE A 78 -5.76 -5.01 -3.48
CA PHE A 78 -6.94 -4.44 -4.13
C PHE A 78 -7.78 -5.48 -4.90
N LEU A 79 -7.10 -6.41 -5.58
CA LEU A 79 -7.74 -7.44 -6.40
C LEU A 79 -8.50 -8.49 -5.58
N ARG A 80 -8.22 -8.61 -4.27
CA ARG A 80 -8.98 -9.51 -3.38
C ARG A 80 -10.46 -9.21 -3.28
N ASN A 81 -11.17 -10.23 -2.82
CA ASN A 81 -12.59 -10.35 -2.58
C ASN A 81 -13.46 -10.38 -3.84
N ALA A 82 -12.92 -10.76 -5.00
CA ALA A 82 -13.68 -10.80 -6.25
C ALA A 82 -14.76 -11.90 -6.28
N ILE A 83 -14.45 -13.09 -5.75
CA ILE A 83 -15.38 -14.21 -5.58
C ILE A 83 -16.05 -14.12 -4.21
N ARG A 84 -15.32 -13.68 -3.19
CA ARG A 84 -15.86 -13.55 -1.83
C ARG A 84 -17.08 -12.62 -1.78
N LEU A 85 -17.05 -11.51 -2.49
CA LEU A 85 -18.17 -10.58 -2.53
C LEU A 85 -19.43 -11.23 -3.12
N ASP A 86 -19.29 -12.07 -4.14
CA ASP A 86 -20.42 -12.83 -4.69
C ASP A 86 -20.99 -13.85 -3.69
N ARG A 87 -20.13 -14.42 -2.83
CA ARG A 87 -20.56 -15.30 -1.74
C ARG A 87 -21.29 -14.55 -0.64
N ASP A 88 -20.71 -13.44 -0.19
CA ASP A 88 -21.21 -12.63 0.92
C ASP A 88 -22.57 -11.98 0.54
N ASN A 89 -22.74 -11.60 -0.74
CA ASN A 89 -24.00 -11.07 -1.27
C ASN A 89 -25.03 -12.15 -1.64
N GLY A 90 -24.68 -13.45 -1.52
CA GLY A 90 -25.55 -14.55 -1.91
C GLY A 90 -25.75 -14.73 -3.41
N THR A 91 -25.10 -13.95 -4.27
CA THR A 91 -25.19 -14.13 -5.73
C THR A 91 -24.57 -15.46 -6.18
N MET A 92 -23.55 -15.93 -5.46
CA MET A 92 -22.93 -17.23 -5.70
C MET A 92 -23.93 -18.39 -5.49
N THR A 93 -24.84 -18.30 -4.52
CA THR A 93 -25.84 -19.35 -4.30
C THR A 93 -26.86 -19.40 -5.43
N LEU A 94 -27.28 -18.24 -5.95
CA LEU A 94 -28.15 -18.13 -7.13
C LEU A 94 -27.48 -18.69 -8.40
N PHE A 95 -26.18 -18.47 -8.56
CA PHE A 95 -25.46 -19.08 -9.69
C PHE A 95 -25.47 -20.60 -9.59
N LEU A 96 -25.24 -21.15 -8.39
CA LEU A 96 -25.20 -22.59 -8.15
C LEU A 96 -26.53 -23.32 -8.32
N THR A 97 -27.68 -22.63 -8.31
CA THR A 97 -29.00 -23.23 -8.62
C THR A 97 -29.29 -23.32 -10.13
N SER A 98 -28.42 -22.75 -10.97
CA SER A 98 -28.55 -22.75 -12.44
C SER A 98 -27.48 -23.60 -13.13
N ARG A 99 -27.54 -23.74 -14.47
CA ARG A 99 -26.46 -24.34 -15.28
C ARG A 99 -25.22 -23.43 -15.29
N PHE A 100 -24.44 -23.49 -14.23
CA PHE A 100 -23.32 -22.57 -13.98
C PHE A 100 -22.00 -23.04 -14.61
N ALA A 101 -21.54 -22.31 -15.62
CA ALA A 101 -20.26 -22.56 -16.28
C ALA A 101 -19.08 -21.97 -15.46
N ARG A 102 -18.55 -22.74 -14.50
CA ARG A 102 -17.50 -22.34 -13.54
C ARG A 102 -16.25 -21.75 -14.21
N PHE A 103 -15.74 -22.38 -15.26
CA PHE A 103 -14.57 -21.89 -16.00
C PHE A 103 -14.85 -20.55 -16.69
N LYS A 104 -16.06 -20.36 -17.26
CA LYS A 104 -16.45 -19.08 -17.86
C LYS A 104 -16.64 -17.97 -16.82
N TYR A 105 -16.96 -18.33 -15.58
CA TYR A 105 -17.05 -17.41 -14.45
C TYR A 105 -15.66 -17.01 -13.95
N THR A 106 -14.79 -17.98 -13.64
CA THR A 106 -13.43 -17.70 -13.16
C THR A 106 -12.60 -16.96 -14.19
N ALA A 107 -12.69 -17.31 -15.48
CA ALA A 107 -12.07 -16.54 -16.55
C ALA A 107 -12.57 -15.09 -16.57
N GLY A 108 -13.88 -14.86 -16.40
CA GLY A 108 -14.45 -13.51 -16.33
C GLY A 108 -13.90 -12.69 -15.15
N LYS A 109 -13.76 -13.31 -13.98
CA LYS A 109 -13.16 -12.68 -12.79
C LYS A 109 -11.67 -12.41 -12.99
N PHE A 110 -10.93 -13.35 -13.59
CA PHE A 110 -9.53 -13.18 -13.94
C PHE A 110 -9.31 -11.99 -14.88
N PHE A 111 -10.04 -11.91 -16.00
CA PHE A 111 -9.90 -10.79 -16.94
C PHE A 111 -10.30 -9.45 -16.31
N SER A 112 -11.25 -9.45 -15.37
CA SER A 112 -11.60 -8.22 -14.62
C SER A 112 -10.42 -7.78 -13.75
N ASN A 113 -9.80 -8.69 -13.02
CA ASN A 113 -8.63 -8.40 -12.19
C ASN A 113 -7.44 -7.95 -13.05
N LEU A 114 -7.19 -8.65 -14.15
CA LEU A 114 -6.15 -8.30 -15.12
C LEU A 114 -6.35 -6.89 -15.68
N CYS A 115 -7.58 -6.56 -16.11
CA CYS A 115 -7.90 -5.25 -16.66
C CYS A 115 -7.67 -4.13 -15.63
N LEU A 116 -8.05 -4.33 -14.37
CA LEU A 116 -7.79 -3.36 -13.30
C LEU A 116 -6.29 -3.14 -13.06
N MET A 117 -5.49 -4.22 -13.07
CA MET A 117 -4.03 -4.11 -12.95
C MET A 117 -3.40 -3.45 -14.17
N LEU A 118 -3.88 -3.73 -15.38
CA LEU A 118 -3.41 -3.09 -16.60
C LEU A 118 -3.72 -1.58 -16.60
N ILE A 119 -4.85 -1.16 -16.00
CA ILE A 119 -5.14 0.26 -15.81
C ILE A 119 -4.12 0.89 -14.85
N PHE A 120 -3.83 0.27 -13.71
CA PHE A 120 -2.82 0.78 -12.79
C PHE A 120 -1.42 0.85 -13.42
N TRP A 121 -1.03 -0.19 -14.16
CA TRP A 121 0.22 -0.21 -14.93
C TRP A 121 0.25 0.87 -16.01
N GLY A 122 -0.85 1.06 -16.75
CA GLY A 122 -0.99 2.08 -17.78
C GLY A 122 -0.91 3.50 -17.23
N ILE A 123 -1.50 3.77 -16.07
CA ILE A 123 -1.34 5.03 -15.35
C ILE A 123 0.13 5.28 -15.01
N VAL A 124 0.83 4.29 -14.46
CA VAL A 124 2.26 4.41 -14.14
C VAL A 124 3.10 4.72 -15.37
N LEU A 125 2.90 3.96 -16.45
CA LEU A 125 3.64 4.11 -17.70
C LEU A 125 3.37 5.48 -18.34
N THR A 126 2.11 5.91 -18.44
CA THR A 126 1.75 7.20 -19.06
C THR A 126 2.27 8.38 -18.25
N PHE A 127 2.12 8.37 -16.92
CA PHE A 127 2.58 9.48 -16.09
C PHE A 127 4.11 9.51 -15.99
N SER A 128 4.76 8.35 -16.06
CA SER A 128 6.22 8.28 -16.14
C SER A 128 6.72 8.87 -17.46
N LEU A 129 6.03 8.60 -18.57
CA LEU A 129 6.36 9.16 -19.88
C LEU A 129 6.25 10.70 -19.83
N ILE A 130 5.12 11.22 -19.36
CA ILE A 130 4.89 12.66 -19.20
C ILE A 130 5.97 13.28 -18.31
N GLY A 131 6.20 12.72 -17.12
CA GLY A 131 7.18 13.25 -16.17
C GLY A 131 8.61 13.22 -16.71
N THR A 132 8.98 12.21 -17.49
CA THR A 132 10.29 12.12 -18.14
C THR A 132 10.44 13.18 -19.23
N LEU A 133 9.42 13.36 -20.08
CA LEU A 133 9.44 14.37 -21.14
C LEU A 133 9.50 15.79 -20.58
N VAL A 134 8.72 16.08 -19.53
CA VAL A 134 8.73 17.38 -18.84
C VAL A 134 10.10 17.68 -18.26
N LYS A 135 10.75 16.68 -17.66
CA LYS A 135 12.02 16.87 -16.96
C LYS A 135 13.22 16.98 -17.90
N TYR A 136 13.28 16.17 -18.94
CA TYR A 136 14.47 16.06 -19.80
C TYR A 136 14.31 16.71 -21.18
N GLN A 137 13.17 17.36 -21.45
CA GLN A 137 12.89 18.18 -22.64
C GLN A 137 13.23 17.51 -23.99
N GLY A 138 13.19 16.17 -24.05
CA GLY A 138 13.39 15.39 -25.28
C GLY A 138 14.85 15.10 -25.68
N ASN A 139 15.85 15.68 -25.02
CA ASN A 139 17.26 15.41 -25.34
C ASN A 139 17.65 13.98 -24.94
N GLY A 140 17.98 13.15 -25.94
CA GLY A 140 18.40 11.75 -25.72
C GLY A 140 17.26 10.79 -25.35
N PHE A 141 16.01 11.12 -25.67
CA PHE A 141 14.85 10.26 -25.40
C PHE A 141 14.65 9.19 -26.49
N ASN A 142 14.81 7.92 -26.13
CA ASN A 142 14.51 6.79 -27.02
C ASN A 142 13.26 6.04 -26.51
N LEU A 143 12.25 5.90 -27.38
CA LEU A 143 10.97 5.26 -27.04
C LEU A 143 11.14 3.80 -26.60
N VAL A 144 11.98 3.02 -27.30
CA VAL A 144 12.19 1.60 -27.01
C VAL A 144 12.88 1.43 -25.65
N GLN A 145 13.90 2.23 -25.41
CA GLN A 145 14.62 2.28 -24.13
C GLN A 145 13.69 2.65 -22.96
N PHE A 146 12.70 3.50 -23.21
CA PHE A 146 11.72 3.91 -22.21
C PHE A 146 10.65 2.84 -21.93
N PHE A 147 10.06 2.22 -22.95
CA PHE A 147 8.93 1.30 -22.77
C PHE A 147 9.33 -0.10 -22.27
N LEU A 148 10.51 -0.61 -22.67
CA LEU A 148 10.93 -1.97 -22.32
C LEU A 148 10.94 -2.25 -20.80
N PRO A 149 11.48 -1.37 -19.93
CA PRO A 149 11.39 -1.53 -18.48
C PRO A 149 9.97 -1.72 -17.93
N PHE A 150 8.95 -1.19 -18.58
CA PHE A 150 7.55 -1.38 -18.15
C PHE A 150 6.92 -2.65 -18.73
N LEU A 151 7.29 -3.06 -19.94
CA LEU A 151 6.74 -4.24 -20.60
C LEU A 151 7.14 -5.54 -19.90
N ILE A 152 8.36 -5.61 -19.36
CA ILE A 152 8.84 -6.76 -18.57
C ILE A 152 8.01 -7.02 -17.31
N LEU A 153 7.19 -6.07 -16.86
CA LEU A 153 6.29 -6.22 -15.70
C LEU A 153 4.99 -6.98 -16.03
N LEU A 154 4.63 -7.10 -17.31
CA LEU A 154 3.34 -7.68 -17.74
C LEU A 154 3.15 -9.14 -17.32
N PRO A 155 4.15 -10.05 -17.45
CA PRO A 155 4.02 -11.42 -16.98
C PRO A 155 3.72 -11.50 -15.47
N GLY A 156 4.36 -10.65 -14.67
CA GLY A 156 4.10 -10.55 -13.24
C GLY A 156 2.69 -10.04 -12.90
N ILE A 157 2.20 -9.05 -13.64
CA ILE A 157 0.82 -8.53 -13.49
C ILE A 157 -0.22 -9.63 -13.77
N ILE A 158 0.00 -10.42 -14.83
CA ILE A 158 -0.83 -11.57 -15.19
C ILE A 158 -0.81 -12.60 -14.05
N PHE A 159 0.39 -12.92 -13.54
CA PHE A 159 0.57 -13.87 -12.46
C PHE A 159 -0.12 -13.45 -11.17
N VAL A 160 0.05 -12.21 -10.72
CA VAL A 160 -0.62 -11.68 -9.51
C VAL A 160 -2.13 -11.72 -9.65
N SER A 161 -2.65 -11.41 -10.84
CA SER A 161 -4.10 -11.47 -11.13
C SER A 161 -4.65 -12.90 -11.03
N ALA A 162 -3.89 -13.90 -11.46
CA ALA A 162 -4.26 -15.31 -11.35
C ALA A 162 -4.09 -15.85 -9.91
N LEU A 163 -2.97 -15.51 -9.26
CA LEU A 163 -2.65 -15.92 -7.89
C LEU A 163 -3.68 -15.41 -6.89
N THR A 164 -4.11 -14.15 -7.03
CA THR A 164 -5.20 -13.60 -6.21
C THR A 164 -6.54 -14.24 -6.50
N LEU A 165 -6.77 -14.84 -7.67
CA LEU A 165 -8.02 -15.54 -7.92
C LEU A 165 -8.02 -16.93 -7.29
N VAL A 166 -6.97 -17.73 -7.51
CA VAL A 166 -6.91 -19.12 -7.03
C VAL A 166 -6.95 -19.18 -5.50
N THR A 167 -6.26 -18.27 -4.82
CA THR A 167 -6.25 -18.24 -3.36
C THR A 167 -7.58 -17.78 -2.76
N GLU A 168 -8.53 -17.22 -3.52
CA GLU A 168 -9.92 -17.00 -3.06
C GLU A 168 -10.80 -18.23 -3.14
N THR A 169 -10.40 -19.23 -3.91
CA THR A 169 -11.13 -20.49 -4.04
C THR A 169 -10.76 -21.47 -2.93
N LEU A 170 -9.52 -21.40 -2.43
CA LEU A 170 -8.98 -22.27 -1.37
C LEU A 170 -9.60 -21.99 0.01
N PRO A 171 -10.16 -22.99 0.73
CA PRO A 171 -10.93 -22.81 1.95
C PRO A 171 -10.20 -22.11 3.12
N GLY A 172 -8.88 -22.25 3.25
CA GLY A 172 -8.09 -21.56 4.27
C GLY A 172 -7.64 -20.13 3.89
N LEU A 173 -7.62 -19.78 2.60
CA LEU A 173 -7.02 -18.54 2.09
C LEU A 173 -8.05 -17.51 1.59
N ARG A 174 -9.34 -17.75 1.77
CA ARG A 174 -10.41 -16.84 1.28
C ARG A 174 -10.45 -15.50 2.03
N GLY A 175 -10.04 -15.51 3.29
CA GLY A 175 -10.17 -14.39 4.22
C GLY A 175 -9.00 -13.41 4.21
N ARG A 176 -8.93 -12.58 5.26
CA ARG A 176 -7.84 -11.62 5.47
C ARG A 176 -6.47 -12.30 5.61
N ILE A 177 -6.44 -13.48 6.23
CA ILE A 177 -5.23 -14.31 6.37
C ILE A 177 -4.65 -14.65 4.98
N GLY A 178 -5.48 -15.03 4.02
CA GLY A 178 -4.99 -15.32 2.68
C GLY A 178 -4.55 -14.07 1.91
N THR A 179 -5.13 -12.90 2.17
CA THR A 179 -4.58 -11.63 1.65
C THR A 179 -3.16 -11.40 2.19
N ALA A 180 -2.95 -11.56 3.50
CA ALA A 180 -1.64 -11.43 4.10
C ALA A 180 -0.64 -12.47 3.55
N ALA A 181 -1.07 -13.73 3.42
CA ALA A 181 -0.25 -14.81 2.88
C ALA A 181 0.22 -14.53 1.44
N VAL A 182 -0.67 -14.02 0.57
CA VAL A 182 -0.30 -13.62 -0.81
C VAL A 182 0.71 -12.48 -0.80
N ILE A 183 0.52 -11.46 0.04
CA ILE A 183 1.46 -10.33 0.15
C ILE A 183 2.83 -10.83 0.63
N ILE A 184 2.86 -11.65 1.69
CA ILE A 184 4.10 -12.25 2.22
C ILE A 184 4.78 -13.09 1.15
N PHE A 185 4.03 -13.93 0.43
CA PHE A 185 4.57 -14.75 -0.65
C PHE A 185 5.20 -13.89 -1.76
N LEU A 186 4.54 -12.81 -2.18
CA LEU A 186 5.09 -11.89 -3.17
C LEU A 186 6.36 -11.17 -2.67
N VAL A 187 6.39 -10.78 -1.39
CA VAL A 187 7.61 -10.20 -0.79
C VAL A 187 8.75 -11.22 -0.76
N LEU A 188 8.47 -12.48 -0.43
CA LEU A 188 9.48 -13.55 -0.43
C LEU A 188 10.09 -13.75 -1.81
N LEU A 189 9.27 -13.79 -2.88
CA LEU A 189 9.76 -13.85 -4.25
C LEU A 189 10.70 -12.67 -4.56
N TYR A 190 10.29 -11.44 -4.23
CA TYR A 190 11.13 -10.27 -4.45
C TYR A 190 12.45 -10.31 -3.65
N THR A 191 12.41 -10.72 -2.38
CA THR A 191 13.64 -10.81 -1.57
C THR A 191 14.61 -11.85 -2.12
N SER A 192 14.11 -12.89 -2.78
CA SER A 192 14.96 -13.90 -3.42
C SER A 192 15.67 -13.36 -4.67
N ASP A 193 15.07 -12.38 -5.36
CA ASP A 193 15.65 -11.71 -6.54
C ASP A 193 16.49 -10.47 -6.19
N ALA A 194 16.43 -9.99 -4.95
CA ALA A 194 17.12 -8.77 -4.52
C ALA A 194 18.64 -8.93 -4.40
N ASN A 195 19.17 -10.16 -4.41
CA ASN A 195 20.59 -10.42 -4.27
C ASN A 195 21.34 -10.18 -5.60
N PHE A 196 21.65 -8.92 -5.90
CA PHE A 196 22.29 -8.52 -7.16
C PHE A 196 23.72 -9.07 -7.36
N GLN A 197 24.37 -9.60 -6.32
CA GLN A 197 25.74 -10.11 -6.43
C GLN A 197 25.81 -11.54 -6.99
N GLN A 198 24.76 -12.33 -6.80
CA GLN A 198 24.70 -13.70 -7.29
C GLN A 198 23.90 -13.79 -8.59
N ALA A 199 24.23 -14.76 -9.44
CA ALA A 199 23.43 -15.07 -10.60
C ALA A 199 22.13 -15.76 -10.15
N PRO A 200 20.97 -15.40 -10.72
CA PRO A 200 19.71 -16.02 -10.36
C PRO A 200 19.69 -17.48 -10.78
N SER A 201 19.11 -18.31 -9.92
CA SER A 201 18.81 -19.70 -10.27
C SER A 201 17.71 -19.77 -11.36
N PRO A 202 17.60 -20.86 -12.13
CA PRO A 202 16.59 -21.00 -13.18
C PRO A 202 15.16 -20.82 -12.66
N ILE A 203 14.90 -21.26 -11.42
CA ILE A 203 13.57 -21.15 -10.78
C ILE A 203 13.27 -19.69 -10.43
N GLN A 204 14.23 -18.96 -9.88
CA GLN A 204 14.09 -17.52 -9.59
C GLN A 204 13.84 -16.74 -10.88
N HIS A 205 14.56 -17.09 -11.95
CA HIS A 205 14.39 -16.48 -13.26
C HIS A 205 12.96 -16.63 -13.80
N ILE A 206 12.34 -17.82 -13.61
CA ILE A 206 10.93 -18.06 -13.97
C ILE A 206 9.97 -17.27 -13.08
N PHE A 207 10.22 -17.21 -11.77
CA PHE A 207 9.38 -16.52 -10.79
C PHE A 207 9.76 -15.04 -10.58
N ASN A 208 10.37 -14.41 -11.58
CA ASN A 208 10.68 -12.98 -11.58
C ASN A 208 9.43 -12.13 -11.83
N VAL A 209 8.58 -12.00 -10.81
CA VAL A 209 7.30 -11.27 -10.88
C VAL A 209 7.52 -9.76 -11.08
N SER A 210 8.66 -9.22 -10.62
CA SER A 210 8.96 -7.78 -10.63
C SER A 210 9.75 -7.32 -11.86
N GLY A 211 10.26 -8.25 -12.69
CA GLY A 211 11.21 -7.95 -13.76
C GLY A 211 12.57 -7.41 -13.27
N THR A 212 12.85 -7.52 -11.97
CA THR A 212 14.03 -6.92 -11.31
C THR A 212 15.33 -7.48 -11.84
N ASP A 213 15.38 -8.78 -12.10
CA ASP A 213 16.57 -9.43 -12.64
C ASP A 213 16.99 -8.83 -14.00
N TYR A 214 16.04 -8.65 -14.91
CA TYR A 214 16.28 -8.03 -16.22
C TYR A 214 16.80 -6.59 -16.09
N LEU A 215 16.28 -5.83 -15.12
CA LEU A 215 16.75 -4.47 -14.83
C LEU A 215 18.16 -4.47 -14.21
N ILE A 216 18.44 -5.36 -13.26
CA ILE A 216 19.76 -5.50 -12.63
C ILE A 216 20.79 -5.90 -13.67
N THR A 217 20.46 -6.84 -14.56
CA THR A 217 21.35 -7.29 -15.64
C THR A 217 21.65 -6.17 -16.63
N ASN A 218 20.64 -5.34 -17.00
CA ASN A 218 20.87 -4.14 -17.80
C ASN A 218 21.79 -3.14 -17.08
N ILE A 219 21.54 -2.86 -15.79
CA ILE A 219 22.39 -1.96 -14.99
C ILE A 219 23.82 -2.47 -14.94
N LYS A 220 24.04 -3.77 -14.70
CA LYS A 220 25.37 -4.40 -14.70
C LYS A 220 26.06 -4.20 -16.04
N GLN A 221 25.37 -4.46 -17.16
CA GLN A 221 25.92 -4.27 -18.50
C GLN A 221 26.29 -2.81 -18.77
N ALA A 222 25.45 -1.85 -18.39
CA ALA A 222 25.71 -0.42 -18.58
C ALA A 222 26.92 0.06 -17.74
N VAL A 223 27.07 -0.43 -16.51
CA VAL A 223 28.21 -0.11 -15.64
C VAL A 223 29.50 -0.71 -16.19
N MET A 224 29.46 -1.98 -16.62
CA MET A 224 30.62 -2.64 -17.24
C MET A 224 31.06 -1.95 -18.54
N GLN A 225 30.12 -1.53 -19.39
CA GLN A 225 30.42 -0.85 -20.65
C GLN A 225 31.02 0.56 -20.45
N SER A 226 30.66 1.25 -19.37
CA SER A 226 31.10 2.64 -19.13
C SER A 226 32.38 2.75 -18.31
N SER A 227 32.58 1.90 -17.30
CA SER A 227 33.74 1.98 -16.39
C SER A 227 34.68 0.78 -16.46
N GLY A 228 34.28 -0.32 -17.10
CA GLY A 228 35.01 -1.60 -17.04
C GLY A 228 34.99 -2.31 -15.68
N HIS A 229 34.43 -1.67 -14.65
CA HIS A 229 34.35 -2.21 -13.29
C HIS A 229 32.98 -2.86 -13.04
N GLN A 230 32.92 -3.74 -12.05
CA GLN A 230 31.67 -4.38 -11.64
C GLN A 230 30.77 -3.44 -10.82
N LEU A 231 29.48 -3.74 -10.79
CA LEU A 231 28.50 -3.04 -9.96
C LEU A 231 28.77 -3.36 -8.47
N THR A 232 29.31 -2.39 -7.73
CA THR A 232 29.66 -2.55 -6.31
C THR A 232 28.52 -2.13 -5.39
N LEU A 233 27.80 -1.07 -5.76
CA LEU A 233 26.70 -0.53 -4.97
C LEU A 233 25.48 -0.24 -5.85
N LEU A 234 24.38 -0.92 -5.54
CA LEU A 234 23.05 -0.62 -6.02
C LEU A 234 22.14 -0.44 -4.80
N LYS A 235 21.58 0.76 -4.62
CA LYS A 235 20.53 1.02 -3.63
C LYS A 235 19.28 1.54 -4.33
N ILE A 236 18.13 0.96 -3.97
CA ILE A 236 16.82 1.37 -4.44
C ILE A 236 16.18 2.13 -3.27
N ILE A 237 15.84 3.40 -3.49
CA ILE A 237 15.44 4.36 -2.44
C ILE A 237 16.57 4.54 -1.43
N GLY A 238 17.37 5.59 -1.60
CA GLY A 238 18.47 5.91 -0.71
C GLY A 238 18.42 7.34 -0.23
N ALA A 239 18.65 7.52 1.07
CA ALA A 239 18.88 8.81 1.66
C ALA A 239 20.34 9.23 1.53
N SER A 240 20.53 10.42 1.00
CA SER A 240 21.79 11.13 0.89
C SER A 240 22.10 11.81 2.23
N THR A 241 22.58 11.05 3.21
CA THR A 241 23.23 11.63 4.42
C THR A 241 24.73 11.85 4.23
N SER A 242 25.34 11.31 3.16
CA SER A 242 26.77 11.41 2.91
C SER A 242 27.11 12.46 1.84
N THR A 243 28.03 13.37 2.16
CA THR A 243 28.72 14.32 1.27
C THR A 243 29.62 13.66 0.21
N GLN A 244 29.50 12.35 -0.02
CA GLN A 244 30.42 11.52 -0.84
C GLN A 244 29.91 11.20 -2.26
N TYR A 245 28.92 11.91 -2.78
CA TYR A 245 28.49 11.77 -4.18
C TYR A 245 29.41 12.57 -5.10
N THR A 246 30.63 12.11 -5.29
CA THR A 246 31.67 12.77 -6.12
C THR A 246 31.71 12.28 -7.57
N GLY A 247 30.80 11.38 -7.95
CA GLY A 247 30.76 10.82 -9.30
C GLY A 247 30.38 11.85 -10.35
N HIS A 248 31.20 11.98 -11.39
CA HIS A 248 30.98 12.90 -12.52
C HIS A 248 30.72 12.17 -13.85
N GLN A 249 30.93 10.86 -13.92
CA GLN A 249 30.76 10.11 -15.16
C GLN A 249 29.29 9.94 -15.50
N ASN A 250 28.96 10.04 -16.80
CA ASN A 250 27.60 9.85 -17.27
C ASN A 250 27.31 8.36 -17.51
N LEU A 251 26.34 7.79 -16.80
CA LEU A 251 25.83 6.45 -17.08
C LEU A 251 24.58 6.55 -17.95
N VAL A 252 24.61 5.94 -19.13
CA VAL A 252 23.45 5.83 -20.04
C VAL A 252 23.10 4.36 -20.17
N PHE A 253 21.85 4.01 -19.90
CA PHE A 253 21.40 2.62 -20.02
C PHE A 253 21.06 2.30 -21.46
N SER A 254 21.55 1.20 -22.03
CA SER A 254 21.11 0.79 -23.36
C SER A 254 19.68 0.23 -23.34
N PRO A 255 18.97 0.17 -24.50
CA PRO A 255 17.71 -0.55 -24.61
C PRO A 255 17.87 -1.98 -24.06
N LEU A 256 16.86 -2.42 -23.30
CA LEU A 256 16.91 -3.68 -22.57
C LEU A 256 17.02 -4.85 -23.56
N ARG A 257 18.11 -5.62 -23.49
CA ARG A 257 18.34 -6.77 -24.35
C ARG A 257 17.78 -8.01 -23.67
N LEU A 258 16.61 -8.45 -24.14
CA LEU A 258 16.01 -9.71 -23.71
C LEU A 258 16.64 -10.87 -24.47
N THR A 259 17.11 -11.87 -23.74
CA THR A 259 17.63 -13.12 -24.29
C THR A 259 16.49 -14.10 -24.60
N GLU A 260 16.76 -15.15 -25.37
CA GLU A 260 15.77 -16.20 -25.63
C GLU A 260 15.30 -16.88 -24.34
N THR A 261 16.20 -17.05 -23.37
CA THR A 261 15.87 -17.60 -22.05
C THR A 261 14.93 -16.69 -21.25
N ASP A 262 15.03 -15.38 -21.42
CA ASP A 262 14.14 -14.39 -20.78
C ASP A 262 12.73 -14.50 -21.34
N LEU A 263 12.61 -14.58 -22.67
CA LEU A 263 11.33 -14.74 -23.34
C LEU A 263 10.65 -16.07 -22.97
N LEU A 264 11.44 -17.15 -22.88
CA LEU A 264 10.95 -18.44 -22.40
C LEU A 264 10.46 -18.35 -20.96
N ALA A 265 11.22 -17.73 -20.06
CA ALA A 265 10.84 -17.55 -18.65
C ALA A 265 9.52 -16.76 -18.53
N MET A 266 9.38 -15.65 -19.26
CA MET A 266 8.14 -14.87 -19.31
C MET A 266 6.96 -15.72 -19.83
N GLY A 267 7.17 -16.49 -20.89
CA GLY A 267 6.18 -17.42 -21.45
C GLY A 267 5.75 -18.48 -20.45
N THR A 268 6.70 -19.09 -19.73
CA THR A 268 6.39 -20.08 -18.70
C THR A 268 5.58 -19.50 -17.54
N LEU A 269 5.88 -18.27 -17.09
CA LEU A 269 5.12 -17.60 -16.03
C LEU A 269 3.67 -17.32 -16.47
N ILE A 270 3.46 -16.93 -17.73
CA ILE A 270 2.13 -16.74 -18.30
C ILE A 270 1.37 -18.07 -18.36
N LEU A 271 2.03 -19.15 -18.80
CA LEU A 271 1.44 -20.50 -18.82
C LEU A 271 1.05 -20.98 -17.42
N ILE A 272 1.91 -20.78 -16.42
CA ILE A 272 1.61 -21.05 -15.00
C ILE A 272 0.37 -20.26 -14.57
N SER A 273 0.28 -18.99 -14.96
CA SER A 273 -0.86 -18.13 -14.62
C SER A 273 -2.17 -18.65 -15.21
N CYS A 274 -2.17 -19.09 -16.48
CA CYS A 274 -3.32 -19.76 -17.09
C CYS A 274 -3.70 -21.05 -16.35
N GLY A 275 -2.71 -21.84 -15.94
CA GLY A 275 -2.90 -23.03 -15.09
C GLY A 275 -3.57 -22.70 -13.76
N LEU A 276 -3.14 -21.63 -13.07
CA LEU A 276 -3.75 -21.19 -11.81
C LEU A 276 -5.23 -20.78 -11.99
N VAL A 277 -5.59 -20.13 -13.10
CA VAL A 277 -6.99 -19.77 -13.41
C VAL A 277 -7.84 -21.02 -13.68
N TYR A 278 -7.28 -22.01 -14.36
CA TYR A 278 -7.94 -23.30 -14.58
C TYR A 278 -8.17 -24.05 -13.26
N VAL A 279 -7.14 -24.14 -12.41
CA VAL A 279 -7.22 -24.72 -11.06
C VAL A 279 -8.25 -23.99 -10.20
N ALA A 280 -8.33 -22.66 -10.26
CA ALA A 280 -9.37 -21.90 -9.57
C ALA A 280 -10.78 -22.31 -10.02
N GLY A 281 -10.97 -22.62 -11.30
CA GLY A 281 -12.24 -23.14 -11.82
C GLY A 281 -12.62 -24.52 -11.27
N LEU A 282 -11.63 -25.40 -11.07
CA LEU A 282 -11.81 -26.73 -10.48
C LEU A 282 -12.14 -26.67 -8.99
N LEU A 283 -11.46 -25.80 -8.25
CA LEU A 283 -11.60 -25.61 -6.81
C LEU A 283 -12.84 -24.79 -6.41
N LEU A 284 -13.52 -24.17 -7.38
CA LEU A 284 -14.73 -23.41 -7.13
C LEU A 284 -15.83 -24.32 -6.54
N GLU A 285 -16.50 -23.86 -5.50
CA GLU A 285 -17.48 -24.66 -4.78
C GLU A 285 -18.61 -25.18 -5.68
N ARG A 286 -19.06 -26.41 -5.38
CA ARG A 286 -20.18 -27.06 -6.07
C ARG A 286 -21.50 -26.90 -5.32
N ARG A 287 -21.44 -26.50 -4.05
CA ARG A 287 -22.56 -26.36 -3.12
C ARG A 287 -22.44 -25.04 -2.38
N PRO A 288 -23.56 -24.38 -2.04
CA PRO A 288 -23.53 -23.15 -1.26
C PRO A 288 -22.88 -23.44 0.10
N LEU A 289 -21.83 -22.69 0.42
CA LEU A 289 -21.08 -22.86 1.67
C LEU A 289 -21.76 -22.18 2.86
N THR A 290 -22.54 -21.15 2.60
CA THR A 290 -23.29 -20.41 3.59
C THR A 290 -24.79 -20.62 3.34
N PRO A 291 -25.53 -21.24 4.28
CA PRO A 291 -26.99 -21.16 4.22
C PRO A 291 -27.40 -19.69 4.35
N LEU A 292 -28.39 -19.26 3.57
CA LEU A 292 -29.03 -17.94 3.74
C LEU A 292 -29.55 -17.85 5.18
N LYS A 293 -28.83 -17.12 6.04
CA LYS A 293 -29.34 -16.76 7.37
C LYS A 293 -30.41 -15.71 7.17
N LEU A 294 -31.68 -16.13 7.15
CA LEU A 294 -32.83 -15.25 7.39
C LEU A 294 -32.72 -14.77 8.85
N ILE A 295 -32.03 -13.66 9.06
CA ILE A 295 -31.85 -13.06 10.39
C ILE A 295 -33.22 -12.52 10.83
N HIS A 296 -33.89 -13.24 11.72
CA HIS A 296 -34.99 -12.71 12.51
C HIS A 296 -34.40 -11.82 13.60
N TRP A 297 -34.52 -10.50 13.45
CA TRP A 297 -34.11 -9.53 14.46
C TRP A 297 -35.16 -9.47 15.59
N LYS A 298 -34.91 -10.19 16.69
CA LYS A 298 -35.51 -9.81 17.99
C LYS A 298 -34.58 -8.81 18.66
N VAL A 299 -34.90 -7.53 18.50
CA VAL A 299 -34.21 -6.46 19.23
C VAL A 299 -34.72 -6.47 20.67
N HIS A 300 -33.88 -6.88 21.61
CA HIS A 300 -34.10 -6.60 23.03
C HIS A 300 -33.25 -5.39 23.37
N LEU A 301 -33.90 -4.24 23.58
CA LEU A 301 -33.25 -3.03 24.08
C LEU A 301 -33.13 -3.18 25.59
N PRO A 302 -31.93 -3.36 26.17
CA PRO A 302 -31.76 -3.23 27.59
C PRO A 302 -31.88 -1.74 27.93
N VAL A 303 -33.06 -1.33 28.39
CA VAL A 303 -33.30 0.01 28.96
C VAL A 303 -32.73 0.05 30.37
N ASN A 304 -31.42 -0.20 30.52
CA ASN A 304 -30.71 0.21 31.71
C ASN A 304 -29.99 1.49 31.39
N ILE A 305 -30.56 2.58 31.89
CA ILE A 305 -30.01 3.93 31.86
C ILE A 305 -28.64 3.88 32.55
N LEU A 306 -27.59 3.73 31.75
CA LEU A 306 -26.22 3.94 32.20
C LEU A 306 -26.14 5.38 32.69
N LYS A 307 -26.08 5.58 34.01
CA LYS A 307 -25.69 6.87 34.61
C LYS A 307 -24.28 7.19 34.13
N ALA A 308 -24.21 7.93 33.03
CA ALA A 308 -22.97 8.18 32.32
C ALA A 308 -22.17 9.29 33.01
N GLY A 309 -21.35 8.92 34.00
CA GLY A 309 -20.24 9.78 34.44
C GLY A 309 -19.25 10.00 33.30
N SER A 310 -18.58 11.15 33.27
CA SER A 310 -17.54 11.52 32.28
C SER A 310 -16.55 10.38 31.96
N GLN A 311 -16.12 9.62 32.99
CA GLN A 311 -15.19 8.50 32.83
C GLN A 311 -15.77 7.30 32.06
N SER A 312 -17.08 7.04 32.19
CA SER A 312 -17.74 5.95 31.44
C SER A 312 -17.73 6.20 29.93
N GLN A 313 -17.73 7.47 29.52
CA GLN A 313 -17.81 7.86 28.11
C GLN A 313 -16.44 7.80 27.42
N PHE A 314 -15.36 8.11 28.13
CA PHE A 314 -13.98 7.92 27.65
C PHE A 314 -13.68 6.42 27.47
N TYR A 315 -14.01 5.61 28.48
CA TYR A 315 -13.84 4.16 28.42
C TYR A 315 -14.63 3.53 27.27
N LEU A 316 -15.89 3.93 27.07
CA LEU A 316 -16.72 3.47 25.95
C LEU A 316 -16.07 3.80 24.59
N SER A 317 -15.56 5.02 24.45
CA SER A 317 -14.97 5.48 23.19
C SER A 317 -13.62 4.79 22.91
N PHE A 318 -12.80 4.56 23.93
CA PHE A 318 -11.59 3.73 23.82
C PHE A 318 -11.92 2.27 23.48
N ARG A 319 -12.99 1.73 24.08
CA ARG A 319 -13.48 0.38 23.80
C ARG A 319 -14.03 0.25 22.38
N LEU A 320 -14.63 1.29 21.82
CA LEU A 320 -15.06 1.33 20.43
C LEU A 320 -13.87 1.29 19.45
N LEU A 321 -12.79 2.01 19.74
CA LEU A 321 -11.56 1.98 18.93
C LEU A 321 -10.86 0.62 18.98
N THR A 322 -10.81 0.01 20.16
CA THR A 322 -10.20 -1.32 20.36
C THR A 322 -11.11 -2.46 19.92
N GLY A 323 -12.42 -2.22 19.73
CA GLY A 323 -13.40 -3.24 19.33
C GLY A 323 -13.15 -3.85 17.95
N GLY A 324 -12.38 -3.18 17.09
CA GLY A 324 -11.94 -3.70 15.79
C GLY A 324 -10.83 -4.76 15.87
N VAL A 325 -10.25 -4.97 17.06
CA VAL A 325 -9.04 -5.77 17.25
C VAL A 325 -9.20 -6.76 18.41
N THR A 326 -8.65 -7.96 18.27
CA THR A 326 -8.65 -9.00 19.32
C THR A 326 -7.74 -8.64 20.50
N ASN A 327 -8.12 -9.05 21.72
CA ASN A 327 -7.33 -8.84 22.94
C ASN A 327 -5.86 -9.30 22.82
N TYR A 328 -5.60 -10.43 22.16
CA TYR A 328 -4.24 -10.93 21.91
C TYR A 328 -3.34 -9.93 21.18
N TRP A 329 -3.92 -9.17 20.27
CA TRP A 329 -3.17 -8.23 19.44
C TRP A 329 -2.87 -6.93 20.19
N LEU A 330 -3.74 -6.53 21.14
CA LEU A 330 -3.41 -5.49 22.11
C LEU A 330 -2.23 -5.91 23.00
N SER A 331 -2.16 -7.18 23.41
CA SER A 331 -1.01 -7.72 24.14
C SER A 331 0.28 -7.63 23.33
N ILE A 332 0.23 -7.91 22.02
CA ILE A 332 1.38 -7.76 21.11
C ILE A 332 1.86 -6.30 21.06
N ILE A 333 0.93 -5.34 20.90
CA ILE A 333 1.29 -3.90 20.91
C ILE A 333 1.96 -3.53 22.23
N LEU A 334 1.41 -3.99 23.37
CA LEU A 334 1.96 -3.70 24.68
C LEU A 334 3.38 -4.27 24.85
N LEU A 335 3.62 -5.49 24.39
CA LEU A 335 4.96 -6.11 24.42
C LEU A 335 5.97 -5.32 23.56
N ILE A 336 5.58 -4.90 22.36
CA ILE A 336 6.43 -4.08 21.47
C ILE A 336 6.66 -2.69 22.08
N TRP A 337 5.65 -2.11 22.76
CA TRP A 337 5.79 -0.83 23.44
C TRP A 337 6.77 -0.91 24.62
N LEU A 338 6.72 -1.98 25.42
CA LEU A 338 7.72 -2.25 26.47
C LEU A 338 9.11 -2.46 25.88
N TRP A 339 9.21 -3.14 24.74
CA TRP A 339 10.50 -3.33 24.05
C TRP A 339 11.11 -1.99 23.58
N ASN A 340 10.29 -1.03 23.15
CA ASN A 340 10.75 0.32 22.80
C ASN A 340 11.40 1.05 23.99
N TRP A 341 10.95 0.81 25.23
CA TRP A 341 11.58 1.35 26.44
C TRP A 341 12.96 0.75 26.72
N LEU A 342 13.20 -0.49 26.34
CA LEU A 342 14.49 -1.17 26.57
C LEU A 342 15.53 -0.85 25.48
N THR A 343 15.09 -0.44 24.29
CA THR A 343 15.97 -0.27 23.12
C THR A 343 16.72 1.09 23.15
N PRO A 344 18.02 1.16 22.80
CA PRO A 344 18.74 2.43 22.69
C PRO A 344 18.18 3.33 21.57
N TYR A 345 18.42 4.64 21.62
CA TYR A 345 17.82 5.62 20.70
C TYR A 345 18.06 5.30 19.20
N GLN A 346 19.26 4.84 18.84
CA GLN A 346 19.57 4.44 17.46
C GLN A 346 18.72 3.25 16.99
N GLY A 347 18.56 2.20 17.82
CA GLY A 347 17.71 1.05 17.48
C GLY A 347 16.21 1.39 17.53
N LEU A 348 15.82 2.33 18.40
CA LEU A 348 14.44 2.81 18.50
C LEU A 348 14.00 3.48 17.19
N THR A 349 14.83 4.40 16.70
CA THR A 349 14.54 5.16 15.48
C THR A 349 14.56 4.26 14.25
N GLN A 350 15.50 3.33 14.15
CA GLN A 350 15.65 2.50 12.95
C GLN A 350 14.61 1.38 12.83
N PHE A 351 14.16 0.78 13.93
CA PHE A 351 13.32 -0.43 13.85
C PHE A 351 12.15 -0.44 14.82
N ALA A 352 12.38 -0.19 16.12
CA ALA A 352 11.37 -0.46 17.14
C ALA A 352 10.15 0.48 17.05
N PHE A 353 10.36 1.76 16.72
CA PHE A 353 9.29 2.74 16.57
C PHE A 353 8.40 2.48 15.33
N PRO A 354 8.95 2.25 14.13
CA PRO A 354 8.16 1.82 12.97
C PRO A 354 7.35 0.54 13.19
N ILE A 355 7.96 -0.47 13.81
CA ILE A 355 7.29 -1.73 14.10
C ILE A 355 6.11 -1.50 15.04
N LEU A 356 6.27 -0.67 16.08
CA LEU A 356 5.18 -0.32 17.00
C LEU A 356 4.00 0.33 16.27
N PHE A 357 4.24 1.33 15.43
CA PHE A 357 3.15 2.02 14.74
C PHE A 357 2.53 1.20 13.60
N LEU A 358 3.32 0.38 12.89
CA LEU A 358 2.79 -0.58 11.92
C LEU A 358 1.92 -1.65 12.58
N THR A 359 2.34 -2.12 13.76
CA THR A 359 1.52 -3.03 14.57
C THR A 359 0.38 -2.33 15.28
N ALA A 360 0.37 -1.01 15.49
CA ALA A 360 -0.79 -0.29 16.02
C ALA A 360 -1.77 0.17 14.93
N MET A 361 -1.39 0.02 13.65
CA MET A 361 -2.12 0.58 12.49
C MET A 361 -3.62 0.24 12.45
N PRO A 362 -4.06 -1.02 12.66
CA PRO A 362 -5.48 -1.34 12.76
C PRO A 362 -6.29 -0.52 13.79
N LEU A 363 -5.72 -0.05 14.90
CA LEU A 363 -6.43 0.81 15.86
C LEU A 363 -6.76 2.16 15.24
N PHE A 364 -5.78 2.76 14.57
CA PHE A 364 -5.96 4.04 13.89
C PHE A 364 -6.86 3.91 12.66
N ALA A 365 -6.85 2.75 12.00
CA ALA A 365 -7.69 2.50 10.83
C ALA A 365 -9.18 2.43 11.14
N GLU A 366 -9.58 2.25 12.40
CA GLU A 366 -10.99 2.33 12.84
C GLU A 366 -11.49 3.77 12.91
N LEU A 367 -10.61 4.76 13.15
CA LEU A 367 -10.98 6.17 13.30
C LEU A 367 -11.72 6.66 12.05
N GLY A 368 -12.96 7.13 12.21
CA GLY A 368 -13.79 7.67 11.14
C GLY A 368 -14.34 6.65 10.12
N ALA A 369 -13.68 5.51 9.91
CA ALA A 369 -14.15 4.45 9.01
C ALA A 369 -15.10 3.45 9.71
N GLY A 370 -14.86 3.15 10.99
CA GLY A 370 -15.64 2.19 11.77
C GLY A 370 -17.10 2.63 11.94
N GLU A 371 -17.33 3.93 12.17
CA GLU A 371 -18.67 4.50 12.36
C GLU A 371 -19.53 4.44 11.10
N VAL A 372 -18.91 4.68 9.94
CA VAL A 372 -19.59 4.64 8.64
C VAL A 372 -19.93 3.20 8.26
N GLN A 373 -19.07 2.23 8.59
CA GLN A 373 -19.27 0.82 8.30
C GLN A 373 -20.27 0.13 9.23
N SER A 374 -20.33 0.53 10.49
CA SER A 374 -21.23 -0.05 11.49
C SER A 374 -22.65 0.52 11.45
N GLY A 375 -22.92 1.55 10.64
CA GLY A 375 -24.22 2.21 10.55
C GLY A 375 -24.56 3.07 11.78
N VAL A 376 -23.70 3.10 12.80
CA VAL A 376 -23.83 3.96 13.99
C VAL A 376 -23.92 5.43 13.60
N TYR A 377 -23.28 5.80 12.49
CA TYR A 377 -23.39 7.15 11.92
C TYR A 377 -24.84 7.57 11.66
N GLN A 378 -25.70 6.69 11.17
CA GLN A 378 -27.12 7.03 10.91
C GLN A 378 -27.89 7.27 12.23
N TRP A 379 -27.54 6.53 13.28
CA TRP A 379 -28.14 6.71 14.60
C TRP A 379 -27.69 8.00 15.28
N LEU A 380 -26.44 8.42 15.10
CA LEU A 380 -25.91 9.66 15.67
C LEU A 380 -26.55 10.93 15.07
N GLN A 381 -27.24 10.82 13.93
CA GLN A 381 -28.01 11.93 13.33
C GLN A 381 -29.25 12.28 14.13
N THR A 382 -29.82 11.32 14.88
CA THR A 382 -31.03 11.55 15.68
C THR A 382 -30.73 12.29 16.98
N LEU A 383 -29.44 12.38 17.36
CA LEU A 383 -28.98 13.09 18.55
C LEU A 383 -28.46 14.49 18.18
N PRO A 384 -28.89 15.56 18.89
CA PRO A 384 -28.43 16.91 18.61
C PRO A 384 -26.91 17.00 18.78
N ASN A 385 -26.21 17.41 17.71
CA ASN A 385 -24.75 17.47 17.64
C ASN A 385 -24.02 16.14 17.93
N GLY A 386 -24.70 14.99 17.81
CA GLY A 386 -24.13 13.66 18.10
C GLY A 386 -22.85 13.39 17.31
N HIS A 387 -22.88 13.67 16.00
CA HIS A 387 -21.71 13.57 15.12
C HIS A 387 -20.52 14.39 15.58
N ARG A 388 -20.73 15.69 15.87
CA ARG A 388 -19.64 16.59 16.23
C ARG A 388 -19.00 16.16 17.56
N ARG A 389 -19.81 15.78 18.54
CA ARG A 389 -19.34 15.30 19.84
C ARG A 389 -18.54 14.00 19.72
N GLN A 390 -19.03 13.06 18.91
CA GLN A 390 -18.35 11.81 18.64
C GLN A 390 -17.01 12.04 17.91
N THR A 391 -17.03 12.88 16.87
CA THR A 391 -15.82 13.28 16.12
C THR A 391 -14.71 13.78 17.04
N VAL A 392 -15.04 14.74 17.89
CA VAL A 392 -14.07 15.37 18.80
C VAL A 392 -13.51 14.34 19.79
N ARG A 393 -14.34 13.40 20.25
CA ARG A 393 -13.90 12.34 21.17
C ARG A 393 -12.95 11.35 20.51
N GLU A 394 -13.25 10.90 19.30
CA GLU A 394 -12.36 10.04 18.53
C GLU A 394 -10.99 10.72 18.30
N ILE A 395 -10.98 12.02 17.99
CA ILE A 395 -9.73 12.80 17.86
C ILE A 395 -8.96 12.80 19.17
N LEU A 396 -9.62 13.14 20.28
CA LEU A 396 -8.98 13.24 21.60
C LEU A 396 -8.40 11.90 22.08
N ILE A 397 -9.13 10.80 21.85
CA ILE A 397 -8.68 9.48 22.29
C ILE A 397 -7.62 8.93 21.35
N GLY A 398 -7.81 9.11 20.05
CA GLY A 398 -6.82 8.74 19.04
C GLY A 398 -5.50 9.48 19.26
N SER A 399 -5.55 10.79 19.57
CA SER A 399 -4.36 11.60 19.87
C SER A 399 -3.71 11.19 21.19
N ALA A 400 -4.50 10.98 22.25
CA ALA A 400 -3.97 10.48 23.52
C ALA A 400 -3.28 9.11 23.36
N LEU A 401 -3.88 8.20 22.59
CA LEU A 401 -3.31 6.87 22.31
C LEU A 401 -2.02 6.99 21.47
N SER A 402 -2.03 7.82 20.43
CA SER A 402 -0.85 8.05 19.57
C SER A 402 0.33 8.64 20.35
N VAL A 403 0.07 9.65 21.18
CA VAL A 403 1.08 10.25 22.06
C VAL A 403 1.59 9.21 23.07
N ALA A 404 0.70 8.41 23.67
CA ALA A 404 1.09 7.35 24.61
C ALA A 404 2.00 6.28 23.96
N LEU A 405 1.71 5.88 22.71
CA LEU A 405 2.58 4.99 21.94
C LEU A 405 3.93 5.63 21.59
N ALA A 406 3.95 6.95 21.34
CA ALA A 406 5.17 7.69 21.02
C ALA A 406 6.02 8.06 22.25
N LEU A 407 5.51 7.89 23.48
CA LEU A 407 6.21 8.26 24.73
C LEU A 407 7.67 7.79 24.82
N PRO A 408 8.02 6.52 24.52
CA PRO A 408 9.41 6.05 24.59
C PRO A 408 10.34 6.86 23.69
N ALA A 409 9.84 7.27 22.51
CA ALA A 409 10.60 8.06 21.54
C ALA A 409 10.72 9.54 21.96
N LEU A 410 9.64 10.11 22.51
CA LEU A 410 9.60 11.50 22.97
C LEU A 410 10.59 11.75 24.11
N ILE A 411 10.69 10.81 25.05
CA ILE A 411 11.56 10.95 26.24
C ILE A 411 13.03 10.73 25.89
N LYS A 412 13.33 9.79 24.99
CA LYS A 412 14.71 9.47 24.57
C LYS A 412 15.26 10.43 23.50
N ALA A 413 14.47 11.41 23.05
CA ALA A 413 14.87 12.36 22.03
C ALA A 413 16.06 13.23 22.51
N PRO A 414 17.09 13.44 21.66
CA PRO A 414 18.30 14.16 22.05
C PRO A 414 18.11 15.68 22.17
N THR A 415 17.10 16.25 21.51
CA THR A 415 16.82 17.70 21.52
C THR A 415 15.32 17.98 21.64
N LEU A 416 14.98 19.14 22.21
CA LEU A 416 13.60 19.61 22.35
C LEU A 416 12.89 19.77 20.99
N MET A 417 13.62 20.14 19.94
CA MET A 417 13.05 20.29 18.60
C MET A 417 12.62 18.94 18.02
N VAL A 418 13.37 17.86 18.28
CA VAL A 418 13.01 16.51 17.85
C VAL A 418 11.78 16.01 18.60
N SER A 419 11.68 16.26 19.92
CA SER A 419 10.50 15.86 20.68
C SER A 419 9.24 16.62 20.23
N LEU A 420 9.35 17.93 19.92
CA LEU A 420 8.27 18.71 19.33
C LEU A 420 7.85 18.16 17.95
N ALA A 421 8.81 17.83 17.09
CA ALA A 421 8.53 17.26 15.77
C ALA A 421 7.74 15.95 15.86
N LEU A 422 8.17 15.06 16.76
CA LEU A 422 7.51 13.78 17.00
C LEU A 422 6.12 13.97 17.60
N LEU A 423 5.96 14.95 18.49
CA LEU A 423 4.67 15.28 19.08
C LEU A 423 3.70 15.75 17.98
N VAL A 424 4.11 16.69 17.12
CA VAL A 424 3.28 17.19 16.01
C VAL A 424 2.86 16.05 15.10
N TRP A 425 3.79 15.19 14.70
CA TRP A 425 3.50 14.02 13.87
C TRP A 425 2.53 13.04 14.56
N SER A 426 2.74 12.77 15.86
CA SER A 426 1.88 11.87 16.63
C SER A 426 0.44 12.39 16.74
N LEU A 427 0.24 13.71 16.82
CA LEU A 427 -1.08 14.33 16.81
C LEU A 427 -1.73 14.33 15.43
N GLN A 428 -0.94 14.46 14.37
CA GLN A 428 -1.42 14.47 12.99
C GLN A 428 -2.01 13.13 12.56
N LEU A 429 -1.40 12.02 12.98
CA LEU A 429 -1.78 10.68 12.53
C LEU A 429 -3.27 10.35 12.78
N PRO A 430 -3.83 10.51 14.00
CA PRO A 430 -5.24 10.25 14.28
C PRO A 430 -6.20 11.17 13.53
N VAL A 431 -5.83 12.45 13.35
CA VAL A 431 -6.64 13.44 12.62
C VAL A 431 -6.72 13.07 11.14
N LEU A 432 -5.58 12.71 10.52
CA LEU A 432 -5.55 12.21 9.15
C LEU A 432 -6.33 10.90 8.99
N ALA A 433 -6.17 9.98 9.93
CA ALA A 433 -6.88 8.70 9.90
C ALA A 433 -8.40 8.92 9.87
N GLN A 434 -8.91 9.80 10.73
CA GLN A 434 -10.34 10.11 10.79
C GLN A 434 -10.84 10.84 9.53
N LEU A 435 -10.08 11.79 8.99
CA LEU A 435 -10.42 12.49 7.75
C LEU A 435 -10.52 11.51 6.57
N LEU A 436 -9.50 10.69 6.36
CA LEU A 436 -9.46 9.69 5.27
C LEU A 436 -10.51 8.60 5.47
N GLY A 437 -10.72 8.16 6.71
CA GLY A 437 -11.74 7.17 7.06
C GLY A 437 -13.15 7.65 6.71
N ARG A 438 -13.46 8.93 6.96
CA ARG A 438 -14.74 9.55 6.60
C ARG A 438 -14.89 9.78 5.10
N LEU A 439 -13.88 10.33 4.45
CA LEU A 439 -13.93 10.63 3.01
C LEU A 439 -14.10 9.36 2.16
N THR A 440 -13.50 8.25 2.60
CA THR A 440 -13.48 7.01 1.82
C THR A 440 -14.42 5.92 2.33
N ALA A 441 -15.02 6.11 3.52
CA ALA A 441 -15.78 5.09 4.24
C ALA A 441 -15.01 3.76 4.41
N SER A 442 -13.68 3.80 4.41
CA SER A 442 -12.85 2.62 4.32
C SER A 442 -11.60 2.72 5.19
N LYS A 443 -11.21 1.59 5.77
CA LYS A 443 -10.01 1.45 6.60
C LYS A 443 -8.71 1.46 5.78
N ARG A 444 -8.81 1.24 4.46
CA ARG A 444 -7.68 0.92 3.57
C ARG A 444 -6.71 2.09 3.30
N PRO A 445 -7.16 3.35 3.10
CA PRO A 445 -6.25 4.43 2.71
C PRO A 445 -5.23 4.75 3.79
N ILE A 446 -5.65 4.85 5.05
CA ILE A 446 -4.73 5.09 6.17
C ILE A 446 -3.77 3.91 6.37
N GLN A 447 -4.25 2.68 6.15
CA GLN A 447 -3.41 1.49 6.20
C GLN A 447 -2.30 1.53 5.14
N LEU A 448 -2.66 1.86 3.89
CA LEU A 448 -1.69 2.00 2.81
C LEU A 448 -0.73 3.17 3.08
N LEU A 449 -1.25 4.31 3.53
CA LEU A 449 -0.44 5.49 3.82
C LEU A 449 0.57 5.19 4.94
N MET A 450 0.16 4.57 6.05
CA MET A 450 1.09 4.21 7.13
C MET A 450 2.15 3.20 6.67
N VAL A 451 1.77 2.19 5.87
CA VAL A 451 2.73 1.23 5.33
C VAL A 451 3.73 1.91 4.41
N VAL A 452 3.28 2.73 3.46
CA VAL A 452 4.17 3.48 2.56
C VAL A 452 5.04 4.46 3.34
N PHE A 453 4.47 5.17 4.30
CA PHE A 453 5.19 6.11 5.15
C PHE A 453 6.33 5.41 5.92
N PHE A 454 6.02 4.34 6.64
CA PHE A 454 7.04 3.62 7.41
C PHE A 454 8.00 2.84 6.54
N TYR A 455 7.56 2.34 5.38
CA TYR A 455 8.46 1.78 4.39
C TYR A 455 9.48 2.82 3.91
N LEU A 456 9.03 4.01 3.50
CA LEU A 456 9.92 5.08 3.07
C LEU A 456 10.86 5.50 4.21
N TYR A 457 10.33 5.64 5.43
CA TYR A 457 11.10 5.99 6.62
C TYR A 457 12.17 4.95 6.97
N LEU A 458 11.83 3.65 6.98
CA LEU A 458 12.78 2.55 7.21
C LEU A 458 13.88 2.52 6.14
N ASN A 459 13.57 2.95 4.91
CA ASN A 459 14.54 3.11 3.83
C ASN A 459 15.30 4.45 3.87
N GLY A 460 15.26 5.14 5.01
CA GLY A 460 16.06 6.35 5.29
C GLY A 460 15.41 7.66 4.85
N ALA A 461 14.17 7.64 4.35
CA ALA A 461 13.50 8.88 3.95
C ALA A 461 13.44 9.88 5.12
N PRO A 462 13.74 11.18 4.89
CA PRO A 462 13.73 12.22 5.91
C PRO A 462 12.29 12.63 6.27
N LEU A 463 11.43 11.65 6.52
CA LEU A 463 10.03 11.84 6.90
C LEU A 463 9.93 12.20 8.39
N LEU A 464 10.66 11.48 9.25
CA LEU A 464 10.79 11.78 10.67
C LEU A 464 12.25 12.11 10.95
N SER A 465 12.53 13.38 11.23
CA SER A 465 13.88 13.90 11.42
C SER A 465 14.40 13.64 12.84
N PHE A 466 14.69 12.38 13.16
CA PHE A 466 15.24 12.01 14.48
C PHE A 466 16.68 12.50 14.72
N ASN A 467 17.41 12.95 13.69
CA ASN A 467 18.84 13.31 13.77
C ASN A 467 19.25 14.53 12.89
N GLN A 468 18.31 15.30 12.33
CA GLN A 468 18.65 16.37 11.37
C GLN A 468 18.73 17.75 12.02
N THR A 469 19.63 18.61 11.54
CA THR A 469 19.80 20.00 11.97
C THR A 469 18.72 20.94 11.42
N GLU A 470 18.05 20.59 10.31
CA GLU A 470 16.98 21.39 9.68
C GLU A 470 15.58 20.81 9.97
N LEU A 471 15.15 20.87 11.23
CA LEU A 471 13.86 20.35 11.70
C LEU A 471 12.65 21.25 11.40
N VAL A 472 12.87 22.52 11.03
CA VAL A 472 11.81 23.53 10.98
C VAL A 472 10.84 23.31 9.82
N LEU A 473 11.35 23.01 8.63
CA LEU A 473 10.50 22.91 7.43
C LEU A 473 9.60 21.67 7.44
N PRO A 474 10.06 20.45 7.77
CA PRO A 474 9.19 19.27 7.88
C PRO A 474 8.13 19.42 8.97
N THR A 475 8.48 20.00 10.12
CA THR A 475 7.53 20.21 11.22
C THR A 475 6.43 21.21 10.86
N LEU A 476 6.77 22.27 10.14
CA LEU A 476 5.79 23.21 9.59
C LEU A 476 4.84 22.54 8.60
N ILE A 477 5.35 21.69 7.71
CA ILE A 477 4.50 20.93 6.76
C ILE A 477 3.51 20.05 7.53
N TYR A 478 3.97 19.31 8.53
CA TYR A 478 3.10 18.47 9.35
C TYR A 478 2.05 19.27 10.13
N LEU A 479 2.43 20.44 10.63
CA LEU A 479 1.54 21.36 11.33
C LEU A 479 0.46 21.93 10.38
N ILE A 480 0.84 22.34 9.17
CA ILE A 480 -0.10 22.82 8.14
C ILE A 480 -1.10 21.72 7.79
N ILE A 481 -0.63 20.49 7.57
CA ILE A 481 -1.52 19.35 7.26
C ILE A 481 -2.46 19.05 8.43
N LEU A 482 -1.96 19.10 9.68
CA LEU A 482 -2.77 18.92 10.89
C LEU A 482 -3.88 19.98 10.98
N ILE A 483 -3.54 21.26 10.83
CA ILE A 483 -4.52 22.36 10.87
C ILE A 483 -5.54 22.20 9.75
N PHE A 484 -5.09 21.94 8.53
CA PHE A 484 -5.97 21.75 7.38
C PHE A 484 -6.95 20.59 7.58
N ALA A 485 -6.46 19.45 8.09
CA ALA A 485 -7.29 18.29 8.38
C ALA A 485 -8.29 18.55 9.52
N LEU A 486 -7.89 19.26 10.57
CA LEU A 486 -8.78 19.69 11.66
C LEU A 486 -9.88 20.63 11.15
N VAL A 487 -9.53 21.62 10.32
CA VAL A 487 -10.49 22.54 9.72
C VAL A 487 -11.51 21.77 8.87
N LEU A 488 -11.07 20.86 8.01
CA LEU A 488 -11.96 20.04 7.20
C LEU A 488 -12.91 19.17 8.05
N LEU A 489 -12.43 18.59 9.14
CA LEU A 489 -13.24 17.77 10.05
C LEU A 489 -14.28 18.56 10.85
N LEU A 490 -14.01 19.86 11.10
CA LEU A 490 -14.90 20.75 11.85
C LEU A 490 -15.95 21.43 10.97
N ILE A 491 -15.81 21.41 9.63
CA ILE A 491 -16.82 21.94 8.72
C ILE A 491 -18.06 21.02 8.73
N PRO A 492 -19.24 21.51 9.15
CA PRO A 492 -20.43 20.69 9.35
C PRO A 492 -21.05 20.12 8.05
N LYS A 493 -20.45 20.40 6.88
CA LYS A 493 -21.02 20.14 5.55
C LYS A 493 -20.21 19.21 4.66
N ILE A 494 -19.22 18.48 5.17
CA ILE A 494 -18.60 17.38 4.40
C ILE A 494 -19.39 16.09 4.65
N SER A 495 -20.70 16.12 4.43
CA SER A 495 -21.41 14.92 4.01
C SER A 495 -21.27 14.86 2.49
N PHE A 496 -20.22 14.19 2.00
CA PHE A 496 -20.32 13.58 0.67
C PHE A 496 -21.31 12.41 0.81
N GLY A 497 -22.59 12.77 0.94
CA GLY A 497 -23.68 11.83 0.91
C GLY A 497 -23.60 11.12 -0.43
N ARG A 498 -23.42 9.79 -0.38
CA ARG A 498 -24.25 8.97 -1.26
C ARG A 498 -25.67 9.47 -1.02
N LYS A 499 -26.23 10.16 -2.01
CA LYS A 499 -27.67 10.15 -2.23
C LYS A 499 -28.04 8.66 -2.30
N TYR A 500 -28.40 8.08 -1.17
CA TYR A 500 -29.13 6.84 -1.17
C TYR A 500 -30.43 7.20 -1.88
N ALA A 501 -30.56 6.67 -3.10
CA ALA A 501 -31.83 6.68 -3.79
C ALA A 501 -32.85 6.07 -2.83
N ASN A 502 -33.92 6.80 -2.57
CA ASN A 502 -35.13 6.25 -1.97
C ASN A 502 -35.56 5.07 -2.85
N TYR A 503 -35.44 3.85 -2.33
CA TYR A 503 -36.23 2.68 -2.68
C TYR A 503 -36.35 1.77 -1.46
#